data_AF-A0A173M2L8-F1
#
_entry.id   AF-A0A173M2L8-F1
#
_cell.length_a   1.000
_cell.length_b   1.000
_cell.length_c   1.000
_cell.angle_alpha   90.00
_cell.angle_beta   90.00
_cell.angle_gamma   90.00
#
_symmetry.space_group_name_H-M   'P 1'
#
loop_
_entity.id
_entity.type
_entity.pdbx_description
1 polymer ?
#
loop_
_entity_poly.entity_id
_entity_poly.type
_entity_poly.pdbx_seq_one_letter_code
_entity_poly.pdbx_strand_id
1 'polypeptide(L)'
;VYAEHLGVNIDDLLLSQPDTGEQGLEIADALVSSGAVDILVVDSVAALVPRAEIEGEMGDAHVGLQARLMSQALRKLSGTLNKTKTIALLSI
;
A
#
# COMPACT_ATOMS: atom_id res chain seq x y z
N VAL A 1 18.78 -3.41 -11.32
CA VAL A 1 19.86 -2.51 -11.79
C VAL A 1 19.62 -1.03 -11.46
N TYR A 2 18.47 -0.40 -11.79
CA TYR A 2 18.24 1.03 -11.42
C TYR A 2 18.29 1.30 -9.91
N ALA A 3 17.52 0.58 -9.10
CA ALA A 3 17.47 0.77 -7.64
C ALA A 3 18.83 0.50 -6.97
N GLU A 4 19.54 -0.53 -7.42
CA GLU A 4 20.89 -0.88 -6.94
C GLU A 4 21.90 0.24 -7.22
N HIS A 5 21.85 0.88 -8.39
CA HIS A 5 22.67 2.06 -8.70
C HIS A 5 22.35 3.27 -7.81
N LEU A 6 21.15 3.33 -7.21
CA LEU A 6 20.77 4.35 -6.24
C LEU A 6 21.15 3.95 -4.80
N GLY A 7 21.84 2.83 -4.60
CA GLY A 7 22.27 2.33 -3.29
C GLY A 7 21.21 1.54 -2.53
N VAL A 8 20.12 1.12 -3.20
CA VAL A 8 19.13 0.23 -2.58
C VAL A 8 19.69 -1.19 -2.54
N ASN A 9 19.67 -1.82 -1.37
CA ASN A 9 19.92 -3.25 -1.24
C ASN A 9 18.70 -4.03 -1.74
N ILE A 10 18.81 -4.61 -2.94
CA ILE A 10 17.72 -5.34 -3.59
C ILE A 10 17.47 -6.73 -2.99
N ASP A 11 18.47 -7.34 -2.35
CA ASP A 11 18.36 -8.69 -1.79
C ASP A 11 17.50 -8.68 -0.50
N ASP A 12 17.58 -7.58 0.27
CA ASP A 12 16.81 -7.38 1.50
C ASP A 12 15.50 -6.59 1.27
N LEU A 13 15.22 -6.19 0.02
CA LEU A 13 14.01 -5.42 -0.30
C LEU A 13 12.80 -6.34 -0.47
N LEU A 14 11.83 -6.21 0.43
CA LEU A 14 10.53 -6.85 0.28
C LEU A 14 9.71 -6.14 -0.80
N LEU A 15 9.30 -6.89 -1.83
CA LEU A 15 8.46 -6.42 -2.93
C LEU A 15 7.13 -7.15 -2.94
N SER A 16 6.04 -6.40 -3.09
CA SER A 16 4.70 -6.95 -3.30
C SER A 16 4.01 -6.22 -4.45
N GLN A 17 3.38 -6.99 -5.34
CA GLN A 17 2.55 -6.48 -6.43
C GLN A 17 1.12 -6.99 -6.22
N PRO A 18 0.27 -6.20 -5.53
CA PRO A 18 -1.09 -6.61 -5.25
C PRO A 18 -1.98 -6.48 -6.50
N ASP A 19 -2.96 -7.38 -6.61
CA ASP A 19 -3.99 -7.37 -7.63
C ASP A 19 -5.07 -6.29 -7.34
N THR A 20 -5.32 -5.98 -6.07
CA THR A 20 -6.30 -4.95 -5.66
C THR A 20 -5.78 -4.03 -4.56
N GLY A 21 -6.38 -2.84 -4.44
CA GLY A 21 -6.05 -1.88 -3.40
C GLY A 21 -6.27 -2.43 -1.99
N GLU A 22 -7.33 -3.21 -1.76
CA GLU A 22 -7.58 -3.89 -0.48
C GLU A 22 -6.45 -4.86 -0.14
N GLN A 23 -6.07 -5.72 -1.08
CA GLN A 23 -5.00 -6.69 -0.87
C GLN A 23 -3.67 -5.98 -0.56
N GLY A 24 -3.34 -4.91 -1.30
CA GLY A 24 -2.13 -4.12 -1.05
C GLY A 24 -2.08 -3.54 0.36
N LEU A 25 -3.21 -3.00 0.83
CA LEU A 25 -3.32 -2.41 2.17
C LEU A 25 -3.34 -3.46 3.29
N GLU A 26 -3.85 -4.66 3.02
CA GLU A 26 -3.76 -5.81 3.95
C GLU A 26 -2.33 -6.32 4.09
N ILE A 27 -1.58 -6.43 2.99
CA ILE A 27 -0.16 -6.79 3.01
C ILE A 27 0.63 -5.74 3.79
N ALA A 28 0.39 -4.46 3.52
CA ALA A 28 0.99 -3.36 4.27
C ALA A 28 0.72 -3.48 5.77
N ASP A 29 -0.53 -3.72 6.17
CA ASP A 29 -0.90 -3.86 7.59
C ASP A 29 -0.24 -5.07 8.25
N ALA A 30 -0.13 -6.20 7.53
CA ALA A 30 0.56 -7.38 8.03
C ALA A 30 2.06 -7.14 8.24
N LEU A 31 2.73 -6.51 7.27
CA LEU A 31 4.15 -6.17 7.34
C LEU A 31 4.43 -5.20 8.49
N VAL A 32 3.66 -4.12 8.58
CA VAL A 32 3.79 -3.13 9.66
C VAL A 32 3.52 -3.80 11.00
N SER A 33 2.46 -4.61 11.13
CA SER A 33 2.09 -5.29 12.39
C SER A 33 3.12 -6.31 12.86
N SER A 34 3.87 -6.93 11.94
CA SER A 34 4.95 -7.85 12.28
C SER A 34 6.14 -7.16 12.95
N GLY A 35 6.28 -5.83 12.77
CA GLY A 35 7.46 -5.08 13.20
C GLY A 35 8.72 -5.40 12.40
N ALA A 36 8.61 -6.14 11.29
CA ALA A 36 9.74 -6.54 10.47
C ALA A 36 10.23 -5.45 9.49
N VAL A 37 9.51 -4.34 9.36
CA VAL A 37 9.82 -3.27 8.42
C VAL A 37 9.86 -1.90 9.11
N ASP A 38 10.93 -1.15 8.85
CA ASP A 38 11.08 0.23 9.31
C ASP A 38 10.49 1.24 8.33
N ILE A 39 10.47 0.90 7.03
CA ILE A 39 9.94 1.75 5.96
C ILE A 39 9.02 0.92 5.06
N LEU A 40 7.82 1.44 4.81
CA LEU A 40 6.86 0.95 3.83
C LEU A 40 6.69 2.02 2.75
N VAL A 41 6.80 1.62 1.48
CA VAL A 41 6.54 2.49 0.32
C VAL A 41 5.38 1.92 -0.48
N VAL A 42 4.39 2.77 -0.77
CA VAL A 42 3.30 2.47 -1.71
C VAL A 42 3.54 3.30 -2.97
N ASP A 43 3.77 2.60 -4.08
CA ASP A 43 4.00 3.15 -5.41
C ASP A 43 2.97 2.58 -6.39
N SER A 44 1.81 3.22 -6.59
CA SER A 44 1.35 4.51 -6.01
C SER A 44 -0.09 4.43 -5.48
N VAL A 45 -0.55 5.50 -4.82
CA VAL A 45 -1.94 5.61 -4.33
C VAL A 45 -2.94 5.54 -5.48
N ALA A 46 -2.62 6.12 -6.65
CA ALA A 46 -3.46 6.01 -7.83
C ALA A 46 -3.64 4.56 -8.31
N ALA A 47 -2.67 3.69 -8.05
CA ALA A 47 -2.72 2.28 -8.41
C ALA A 47 -3.45 1.40 -7.39
N LEU A 48 -3.86 1.93 -6.23
CA LEU A 48 -4.68 1.20 -5.25
C LEU A 48 -6.15 1.16 -5.70
N VAL A 49 -6.41 0.41 -6.78
CA VAL A 49 -7.74 0.28 -7.39
C VAL A 49 -8.58 -0.69 -6.56
N PRO A 50 -9.76 -0.28 -6.05
CA PRO A 50 -10.64 -1.16 -5.31
C PRO A 50 -11.11 -2.35 -6.15
N ARG A 51 -11.28 -3.52 -5.53
CA ARG A 51 -11.72 -4.73 -6.25
C ARG A 51 -13.01 -4.53 -7.06
N ALA A 52 -13.99 -3.81 -6.50
CA ALA A 52 -15.25 -3.56 -7.20
C ALA A 52 -15.08 -2.73 -8.48
N GLU A 53 -14.05 -1.88 -8.56
CA GLU A 53 -13.72 -1.13 -9.78
C GLU A 53 -12.99 -2.02 -10.81
N ILE A 54 -12.16 -2.97 -10.35
CA ILE A 54 -11.48 -3.96 -11.22
C ILE A 54 -12.48 -4.94 -11.82
N GLU A 55 -13.47 -5.38 -11.04
CA GLU A 55 -14.52 -6.32 -11.47
C GLU A 55 -15.66 -5.64 -12.24
N GLY A 56 -15.76 -4.32 -12.20
CA GLY A 56 -16.80 -3.53 -12.88
C GLY A 56 -16.49 -3.26 -14.35
N GLU A 57 -17.43 -2.62 -15.04
CA GLU A 57 -17.22 -2.20 -16.44
C GLU A 57 -16.60 -0.80 -16.52
N MET A 58 -15.83 -0.55 -17.58
CA MET A 58 -15.25 0.76 -17.83
C MET A 58 -16.37 1.78 -18.09
N GLY A 59 -16.50 2.76 -17.20
CA GLY A 59 -17.56 3.77 -17.24
C GLY A 59 -18.60 3.64 -16.12
N ASP A 60 -18.54 2.56 -15.33
CA ASP A 60 -19.36 2.43 -14.14
C ASP A 60 -19.00 3.47 -13.08
N ALA A 61 -20.02 4.06 -12.46
CA ALA A 61 -19.86 5.09 -11.45
C ALA A 61 -19.47 4.50 -10.09
N HIS A 62 -18.18 4.46 -9.80
CA HIS A 62 -17.63 4.05 -8.49
C HIS A 62 -17.30 5.25 -7.60
N VAL A 63 -18.32 6.05 -7.28
CA VAL A 63 -18.13 7.35 -6.61
C VAL A 63 -17.48 7.19 -5.22
N GLY A 64 -16.28 7.75 -5.08
CA GLY A 64 -15.58 7.86 -3.80
C GLY A 64 -15.07 6.54 -3.22
N LEU A 65 -15.02 5.47 -4.02
CA LEU A 65 -14.61 4.14 -3.53
C LEU A 65 -13.15 4.13 -3.04
N GLN A 66 -12.24 4.68 -3.84
CA GLN A 66 -10.82 4.83 -3.47
C GLN A 66 -10.63 5.69 -2.21
N ALA A 67 -11.35 6.82 -2.09
CA ALA A 67 -11.27 7.68 -0.91
C ALA A 67 -11.76 6.97 0.37
N ARG A 68 -12.82 6.15 0.27
CA ARG A 68 -13.32 5.35 1.38
C ARG A 68 -12.34 4.24 1.77
N LEU A 69 -11.77 3.54 0.79
CA LEU A 69 -10.74 2.53 1.00
C LEU A 69 -9.55 3.12 1.77
N MET A 70 -9.00 4.22 1.26
CA MET A 70 -7.87 4.92 1.88
C MET A 70 -8.19 5.41 3.29
N SER A 71 -9.36 6.01 3.51
CA SER A 71 -9.76 6.48 4.84
C SER A 71 -9.85 5.34 5.86
N GLN A 72 -10.33 4.17 5.44
CA GLN A 72 -10.41 2.99 6.31
C GLN A 72 -9.03 2.40 6.59
N ALA A 73 -8.22 2.24 5.56
CA ALA A 73 -6.88 1.66 5.66
C ALA A 73 -5.95 2.54 6.50
N LEU A 74 -5.88 3.85 6.22
CA LEU A 74 -5.03 4.77 6.97
C LEU A 74 -5.44 4.87 8.45
N ARG A 75 -6.76 4.81 8.74
CA ARG A 75 -7.24 4.77 10.13
C ARG A 75 -6.73 3.53 10.87
N LYS A 76 -6.68 2.37 10.20
CA LYS A 76 -6.14 1.13 10.77
C LYS A 76 -4.61 1.20 10.91
N LEU A 77 -3.92 1.55 9.83
CA LEU A 77 -2.47 1.59 9.74
C LEU A 77 -1.84 2.61 10.70
N SER A 78 -2.43 3.80 10.88
CA SER A 78 -1.87 4.87 11.72
C SER A 78 -1.59 4.40 13.16
N GLY A 79 -2.48 3.58 13.71
CA GLY A 79 -2.29 3.03 15.06
C GLY A 79 -1.12 2.05 15.13
N THR A 80 -0.95 1.21 14.11
CA THR A 80 0.12 0.21 14.04
C THR A 80 1.47 0.86 13.75
N LEU A 81 1.53 1.78 12.79
CA LEU A 81 2.74 2.53 12.40
C LEU A 81 3.40 3.20 13.62
N ASN A 82 2.61 3.85 14.49
CA ASN A 82 3.14 4.49 15.69
C ASN A 82 3.71 3.50 16.71
N LYS A 83 3.12 2.31 16.83
CA LYS A 83 3.56 1.26 17.77
C LYS A 83 4.87 0.62 17.30
N THR A 84 4.99 0.33 16.00
CA THR A 84 6.15 -0.36 15.42
C THR A 84 7.25 0.59 14.96
N LYS A 85 7.02 1.91 15.04
CA LYS A 85 7.96 2.96 14.59
C LYS A 85 8.29 2.89 13.09
N THR A 86 7.38 2.31 12.31
CA THR A 86 7.48 2.23 10.86
C THR A 86 7.05 3.54 10.21
N ILE A 87 7.80 4.00 9.20
CA ILE A 87 7.44 5.12 8.33
C ILE A 87 6.68 4.59 7.11
N ALA A 88 5.53 5.18 6.79
CA ALA A 88 4.79 4.90 5.56
C ALA A 88 4.91 6.08 4.59
N LEU A 89 5.42 5.83 3.38
CA LEU A 89 5.49 6.78 2.27
C LEU A 89 4.50 6.36 1.19
N LEU A 90 3.59 7.27 0.86
CA LEU A 90 2.55 7.07 -0.15
C LEU A 90 2.82 8.05 -1.29
N SER A 91 3.25 7.53 -2.44
CA SER A 91 3.36 8.35 -3.66
C SER A 91 2.00 8.49 -4.33
N ILE A 92 1.76 9.60 -5.02
CA ILE A 92 0.48 9.88 -5.69
C ILE A 92 0.53 9.27 -7.08
#